data_AF-A0A7X9KRA3-F1
#
_entry.id   AF-A0A7X9KRA3-F1
#
_cell.length_a   1.000
_cell.length_b   1.000
_cell.length_c   1.000
_cell.angle_alpha   90.00
_cell.angle_beta   90.00
_cell.angle_gamma   90.00
#
_symmetry.space_group_name_H-M   'P 1'
#
loop_
_entity.id
_entity.type
_entity.pdbx_description
1 polymer ?
#
loop_
_entity_poly.entity_id
_entity_poly.type
_entity_poly.pdbx_seq_one_letter_code
_entity_poly.pdbx_strand_id
1 'polypeptide(L)' 'MKILFISSLNLATNPRFVKEIKLALANGFSADVICFEFNNWSNAFNQQIKKDIGHANIYSIPAGRKPFLPSAVSVFW' A
#
# COMPACT_ATOMS: atom_id res chain seq x y z
N MET A 1 15.77 14.94 -2.74
CA MET A 1 16.04 13.49 -2.86
C MET A 1 14.74 12.73 -2.63
N LYS A 2 14.53 11.61 -3.33
CA LYS A 2 13.29 10.82 -3.29
C LYS A 2 13.58 9.42 -2.78
N ILE A 3 12.78 8.94 -1.82
CA ILE A 3 12.94 7.64 -1.19
C ILE A 3 11.75 6.76 -1.57
N LEU A 4 12.04 5.55 -2.05
CA LEU A 4 11.03 4.55 -2.37
C LEU A 4 10.97 3.53 -1.22
N PHE A 5 9.81 3.46 -0.57
CA PHE A 5 9.49 2.49 0.46
C PHE A 5 8.69 1.35 -0.15
N ILE A 6 9.15 0.11 -0.01
CA ILE A 6 8.46 -1.08 -0.54
C ILE A 6 8.21 -2.06 0.60
N SER A 7 6.97 -2.56 0.68
CA SER A 7 6.57 -3.59 1.65
C SER A 7 5.67 -4.62 0.97
N SER A 8 5.85 -5.90 1.32
CA SER A 8 4.93 -6.98 0.94
C SER A 8 3.63 -6.98 1.76
N LEU A 9 3.59 -6.19 2.83
CA LEU A 9 2.48 -6.07 3.76
C LEU A 9 1.80 -4.69 3.64
N ASN A 10 0.62 -4.55 4.23
CA ASN A 10 -0.03 -3.24 4.37
C ASN A 10 0.62 -2.39 5.46
N LEU A 11 0.29 -1.10 5.51
CA LEU A 11 0.89 -0.16 6.47
C LEU A 11 0.44 -0.45 7.91
N ALA A 12 -0.79 -0.94 8.09
CA ALA A 12 -1.35 -1.28 9.39
C ALA A 12 -0.63 -2.43 10.10
N THR A 13 -0.20 -3.45 9.35
CA THR A 13 0.48 -4.64 9.92
C THR A 13 1.98 -4.44 10.12
N ASN A 14 2.56 -3.34 9.63
CA ASN A 14 3.96 -2.99 9.87
C ASN A 14 4.11 -1.56 10.41
N PRO A 15 3.90 -1.35 11.73
CA PRO A 15 4.03 -0.03 12.36
C PRO A 15 5.44 0.56 12.27
N ARG A 16 6.49 -0.27 12.21
CA ARG A 16 7.88 0.22 12.05
C ARG A 16 8.03 0.91 10.70
N PHE A 17 7.51 0.30 9.63
CA PHE A 17 7.56 0.86 8.29
C PHE A 17 6.91 2.25 8.21
N VAL A 18 5.78 2.44 8.87
CA VAL A 18 5.10 3.73 8.98
C VAL A 18 5.96 4.78 9.69
N LYS A 19 6.69 4.41 10.74
CA LYS A 19 7.58 5.33 11.47
C LYS A 19 8.74 5.81 10.61
N GLU A 20 9.35 4.92 9.82
CA GLU A 20 10.44 5.28 8.90
C GLU A 20 9.97 6.24 7.80
N ILE A 21 8.77 6.01 7.24
CA ILE A 21 8.18 6.94 6.26
C ILE A 21 7.95 8.31 6.89
N LYS A 22 7.36 8.35 8.10
CA LYS A 22 7.13 9.60 8.84
C LYS A 22 8.45 10.33 9.14
N LEU A 23 9.49 9.60 9.52
CA LEU A 23 10.81 10.16 9.77
C LEU A 23 11.41 10.78 8.49
N ALA A 24 11.33 10.07 7.36
CA ALA A 24 11.80 10.59 6.09
C ALA A 24 11.07 11.87 5.67
N LEU A 25 9.74 11.90 5.79
CA LEU A 25 8.93 13.09 5.49
C LEU A 25 9.26 14.25 6.45
N ALA A 26 9.45 13.98 7.74
CA ALA A 26 9.81 15.00 8.73
C ALA A 26 11.18 15.64 8.47
N ASN A 27 12.10 14.93 7.81
CA ASN A 27 13.39 15.45 7.38
C ASN A 27 13.34 16.14 5.99
N GLY A 28 12.15 16.37 5.43
CA GLY A 28 11.98 17.08 4.15
C GLY A 28 12.26 16.22 2.92
N PHE A 29 12.36 14.91 3.05
CA PHE A 29 12.45 14.01 1.89
C PHE A 29 11.07 13.77 1.27
N SER A 30 11.06 13.51 -0.03
CA SER A 30 9.86 13.00 -0.72
C SER A 30 9.83 11.48 -0.64
N ALA A 31 8.66 10.91 -0.33
CA ALA A 31 8.48 9.46 -0.18
C ALA A 31 7.43 8.93 -1.15
N ASP A 32 7.79 7.91 -1.91
CA ASP A 32 6.84 7.02 -2.59
C ASP A 32 6.74 5.72 -1.82
N VAL A 33 5.53 5.19 -1.67
CA VAL A 33 5.27 3.99 -0.89
C VAL A 33 4.54 2.98 -1.78
N ILE A 34 5.10 1.79 -1.92
CA ILE A 34 4.45 0.64 -2.56
C ILE A 34 4.11 -0.36 -1.44
N CYS A 35 2.82 -0.62 -1.25
CA CYS A 35 2.35 -1.58 -0.26
C CYS A 35 1.20 -2.41 -0.81
N PHE A 36 0.97 -3.56 -0.19
CA PHE A 36 -0.14 -4.42 -0.55
C PHE A 36 -1.39 -4.10 0.27
N GLU A 37 -2.55 -4.25 -0.34
CA GLU A 37 -3.85 -4.13 0.31
C GLU A 37 -4.47 -5.50 0.56
N PHE A 38 -4.96 -5.68 1.79
CA PHE A 38 -5.68 -6.87 2.20
C PHE A 38 -7.09 -6.45 2.61
N ASN A 39 -8.10 -7.11 2.07
CA ASN A 39 -9.49 -6.88 2.46
C ASN A 39 -9.82 -7.64 3.77
N ASN A 40 -9.19 -7.22 4.86
CA ASN A 40 -9.37 -7.80 6.19
C ASN A 40 -9.59 -6.69 7.24
N TRP A 41 -9.65 -7.07 8.51
CA TRP A 41 -9.85 -6.14 9.64
C TRP A 41 -8.84 -4.98 9.69
N SER A 42 -7.64 -5.17 9.15
CA SER A 42 -6.58 -4.15 9.16
C SER A 42 -6.75 -3.06 8.08
N ASN A 43 -7.72 -3.21 7.17
CA ASN A 43 -8.00 -2.25 6.11
C ASN A 43 -8.44 -0.88 6.67
N ALA A 44 -9.29 -0.87 7.70
CA ALA A 44 -9.77 0.37 8.33
C ALA A 44 -8.60 1.20 8.90
N PHE A 45 -7.70 0.54 9.63
CA PHE A 45 -6.48 1.18 10.15
C PHE A 45 -5.55 1.63 9.03
N ASN A 46 -5.42 0.84 7.97
CA ASN A 46 -4.58 1.17 6.82
C ASN A 46 -5.07 2.46 6.13
N GLN A 47 -6.38 2.62 5.95
CA GLN A 47 -6.95 3.85 5.39
C GLN A 47 -6.72 5.07 6.28
N GLN A 48 -6.81 4.91 7.60
CA GLN A 48 -6.51 6.00 8.54
C GLN A 48 -5.04 6.41 8.45
N ILE A 49 -4.12 5.44 8.44
CA ILE A 49 -2.68 5.68 8.29
C ILE A 49 -2.37 6.39 6.96
N LYS A 50 -3.02 6.02 5.86
CA LYS A 50 -2.82 6.72 4.58
C LYS A 50 -3.24 8.19 4.62
N LYS A 51 -4.32 8.51 5.33
CA LYS A 51 -4.76 9.90 5.54
C LYS A 51 -3.73 10.67 6.37
N ASP A 52 -3.18 10.04 7.41
CA ASP A 52 -2.17 10.66 8.27
C ASP A 52 -0.86 10.96 7.53
N ILE A 53 -0.46 10.09 6.59
CA ILE A 53 0.78 10.23 5.80
C ILE A 53 0.49 10.99 4.47
N GLY A 54 -0.57 11.78 4.39
CA GLY A 54 -1.11 12.38 3.15
C GLY A 54 -0.16 13.19 2.25
N HIS A 55 1.10 13.38 2.66
CA HIS A 55 2.19 13.97 1.87
C HIS A 55 3.01 12.96 1.04
N ALA A 56 2.85 11.64 1.24
CA ALA A 56 3.53 10.61 0.46
C ALA A 56 2.65 10.08 -0.69
N ASN A 57 3.26 9.74 -1.83
CA ASN A 57 2.54 9.04 -2.89
C ASN A 57 2.42 7.56 -2.52
N ILE A 58 1.20 7.08 -2.33
CA ILE A 58 0.96 5.69 -1.90
C ILE A 58 0.36 4.89 -3.04
N TYR A 59 1.12 3.92 -3.54
CA TYR A 59 0.69 2.94 -4.53
C TYR A 59 0.30 1.65 -3.84
N SER A 60 -0.98 1.32 -3.93
CA SER A 60 -1.60 0.21 -3.22
C SER A 60 -1.92 -0.93 -4.20
N ILE A 61 -1.29 -2.09 -4.00
CA ILE A 61 -1.48 -3.27 -4.86
C ILE A 61 -2.41 -4.25 -4.16
N PRO A 62 -3.55 -4.65 -4.73
CA PRO A 62 -4.41 -5.65 -4.11
C PRO A 62 -3.66 -6.98 -4.00
N ALA A 63 -3.48 -7.50 -2.78
CA ALA A 63 -2.86 -8.82 -2.52
C ALA A 63 -3.81 -10.00 -2.73
N GLY A 64 -5.10 -9.72 -2.96
CA GLY A 64 -6.07 -10.75 -3.31
C GLY A 64 -5.78 -11.35 -4.69
N ARG A 65 -6.15 -12.61 -4.89
CA ARG A 65 -6.21 -13.17 -6.24
C ARG A 65 -7.29 -12.41 -7.00
N LYS A 66 -6.93 -11.69 -8.07
CA LYS A 66 -7.92 -11.40 -9.12
C LYS A 66 -8.49 -12.75 -9.58
N PRO A 67 -9.81 -12.92 -9.70
CA PRO A 67 -10.35 -14.14 -10.29
C PRO A 67 -9.68 -14.35 -11.65
N PHE A 68 -8.99 -15.48 -11.79
CA PHE A 68 -8.22 -15.87 -12.96
C PHE A 68 -9.14 -16.31 -14.11
N LEU A 69 -10.22 -15.56 -14.37
CA LEU A 69 -11.21 -15.89 -15.39
C LEU A 69 -11.55 -14.68 -16.27
N PRO A 70 -10.64 -14.25 -17.16
CA PRO A 70 -11.02 -13.70 -18.46
C PRO A 70 -11.13 -14.80 -19.52
N SER A 71 -10.27 -15.82 -19.44
CA SER A 71 -10.04 -16.80 -20.52
C SER A 71 -11.08 -17.93 -20.59
N ALA A 72 -11.81 -18.23 -19.52
CA ALA A 72 -12.93 -19.16 -19.62
C ALA A 72 -14.14 -18.54 -20.34
N VAL A 73 -14.28 -17.21 -20.29
CA VAL A 73 -15.38 -16.48 -20.96
C VAL A 73 -15.08 -16.29 -22.46
N SER A 74 -13.81 -16.24 -22.87
CA SER A 74 -13.40 -16.14 -24.29
C SER A 74 -13.57 -17.42 -25.11
N VAL A 75 -13.91 -18.56 -24.47
CA VAL A 75 -14.16 -19.84 -25.17
C VAL A 75 -15.65 -20.03 -25.48
N PHE A 76 -16.54 -19.30 -24.81
CA PHE A 76 -17.98 -19.38 -24.97
C PHE A 76 -18.58 -18.21 -25.78
N TRP A 77 -17.75 -17.40 -26.44
CA TRP A 77 -18.14 -16.34 -27.38
C TRP A 77 -17.52 -16.59 -28.75
#